data_AF-X1SR61-F1
#
_entry.id   AF-X1SR61-F1
#
_cell.length_a   1.000
_cell.length_b   1.000
_cell.length_c   1.000
_cell.angle_alpha   90.00
_cell.angle_beta   90.00
_cell.angle_gamma   90.00
#
_symmetry.space_group_name_H-M   'P 1'
#
loop_
_entity.id
_entity.type
_entity.pdbx_description
1 polymer ?
#
loop_
_entity_poly.entity_id
_entity_poly.type
_entity_poly.pdbx_seq_one_letter_code
_entity_poly.pdbx_strand_id
1 'polypeptide(L)'
;MAGFELINSIIIVATLFVIFGIFLFFDLFKRNERYGYLAYIVALIPINVLWFLQVDVLGVYLVLFILWIFCLLRDLYGVTKEKKEINDVVLYLILAIIIQLTLTAILPESIDTMKTNTTPYWFFYLPDTYTSVFGLESWVNPTMMFAFRVTASLLIGLVIVPLLVDLKGED
;
A
#
# COMPACT_ATOMS: atom_id res chain seq x y z
N MET A 1 -22.84 0.65 23.76
CA MET A 1 -21.53 -0.05 23.66
C MET A 1 -20.86 0.16 22.29
N ALA A 2 -21.61 0.22 21.17
CA ALA A 2 -21.03 0.44 19.82
C ALA A 2 -20.20 1.73 19.65
N GLY A 3 -20.52 2.82 20.36
CA GLY A 3 -19.78 4.09 20.23
C GLY A 3 -18.37 4.06 20.82
N PHE A 4 -18.15 3.32 21.90
CA PHE A 4 -16.83 3.25 22.56
C PHE A 4 -15.84 2.42 21.72
N GLU A 5 -16.28 1.30 21.16
CA GLU A 5 -15.46 0.46 20.28
C GLU A 5 -15.13 1.17 18.97
N LEU A 6 -16.07 1.90 18.39
CA LEU A 6 -15.84 2.72 17.19
C LEU A 6 -14.77 3.79 17.44
N ILE A 7 -14.87 4.53 18.54
CA ILE A 7 -13.89 5.57 18.90
C ILE A 7 -12.50 4.95 19.08
N ASN A 8 -12.41 3.81 19.76
CA ASN A 8 -11.13 3.13 19.97
C ASN A 8 -10.49 2.68 18.64
N SER A 9 -11.27 2.08 17.74
CA SER A 9 -10.79 1.68 16.41
C SER A 9 -10.28 2.87 15.59
N ILE A 10 -10.99 4.01 15.64
CA ILE A 10 -10.55 5.25 14.98
C ILE A 10 -9.22 5.74 15.56
N ILE A 11 -9.08 5.76 16.89
CA ILE A 11 -7.86 6.20 17.57
C ILE A 11 -6.68 5.29 17.19
N ILE A 12 -6.88 3.97 17.16
CA ILE A 12 -5.85 3.01 16.78
C ILE A 12 -5.40 3.26 15.34
N VAL A 13 -6.34 3.31 14.40
CA VAL A 13 -6.04 3.55 12.98
C VAL A 13 -5.32 4.89 12.80
N ALA A 14 -5.83 5.96 13.39
CA ALA A 14 -5.20 7.28 13.32
C ALA A 14 -3.77 7.25 13.87
N THR A 15 -3.54 6.56 14.99
CA THR A 15 -2.20 6.42 15.57
C THR A 15 -1.26 5.66 14.63
N LEU A 16 -1.73 4.60 13.98
CA LEU A 16 -0.92 3.85 13.01
C LEU A 16 -0.58 4.68 11.77
N PHE A 17 -1.49 5.52 11.28
CA PHE A 17 -1.20 6.47 10.20
C PHE A 17 -0.21 7.57 10.65
N VAL A 18 -0.28 8.02 11.91
CA VAL A 18 0.72 8.95 12.46
C VAL A 18 2.09 8.29 12.54
N ILE A 19 2.18 7.04 13.00
CA ILE A 19 3.42 6.26 13.02
C ILE A 19 3.97 6.13 11.59
N PHE A 20 3.14 5.75 10.62
CA PHE A 20 3.53 5.71 9.22
C PHE A 20 4.04 7.08 8.74
N GLY A 21 3.35 8.18 9.07
CA GLY A 21 3.78 9.53 8.75
C GLY A 21 5.14 9.88 9.34
N ILE A 22 5.43 9.46 10.57
CA ILE A 22 6.76 9.63 11.18
C ILE A 22 7.82 8.89 10.34
N PHE A 23 7.59 7.65 9.95
CA PHE A 23 8.52 6.91 9.08
C PHE A 23 8.63 7.50 7.67
N LEU A 24 7.54 8.03 7.13
CA LEU A 24 7.52 8.72 5.84
C LEU A 24 8.42 9.96 5.91
N PHE A 25 8.28 10.80 6.94
CA PHE A 25 9.04 12.03 7.09
C PHE A 25 10.35 11.88 7.87
N PHE A 26 10.72 10.67 8.31
CA PHE A 26 11.92 10.43 9.12
C PHE A 26 13.19 10.90 8.40
N ASP A 27 13.29 10.61 7.11
CA ASP A 27 14.43 11.01 6.27
C ASP A 27 14.53 12.53 6.07
N LEU A 28 13.39 13.24 6.16
CA LEU A 28 13.34 14.70 6.05
C LEU A 28 14.07 15.39 7.23
N PHE A 29 14.30 14.68 8.34
CA PHE A 29 15.09 15.16 9.48
C PHE A 29 16.62 14.99 9.28
N LYS A 30 17.09 14.73 8.05
CA LYS A 30 18.51 14.72 7.67
C LYS A 30 19.40 13.72 8.43
N ARG A 31 18.82 12.65 8.97
CA ARG A 31 19.59 11.47 9.39
C ARG A 31 19.65 10.54 8.19
N ASN A 32 20.82 10.45 7.56
CA ASN A 32 21.09 9.66 6.36
C ASN A 32 21.12 8.16 6.68
N GLU A 33 20.08 7.66 7.35
CA GLU A 33 19.99 6.28 7.82
C GLU A 33 19.06 5.47 6.92
N ARG A 34 19.38 4.20 6.70
CA ARG A 34 18.63 3.26 5.83
C ARG A 34 17.18 2.99 6.28
N TYR A 35 16.72 3.60 7.39
CA TYR A 35 15.39 3.40 7.93
C TYR A 35 14.28 4.05 7.08
N GLY A 36 14.63 4.98 6.19
CA GLY A 36 13.70 5.57 5.24
C GLY A 36 12.90 4.58 4.41
N TYR A 37 13.57 3.53 3.93
CA TYR A 37 12.94 2.50 3.12
C TYR A 37 12.00 1.58 3.91
N LEU A 38 12.04 1.60 5.24
CA LEU A 38 11.08 0.84 6.06
C LEU A 38 9.67 1.40 5.95
N ALA A 39 9.48 2.65 5.52
CA ALA A 39 8.15 3.24 5.34
C ALA A 39 7.25 2.38 4.43
N TYR A 40 7.81 1.71 3.40
CA TYR A 40 7.07 0.80 2.54
C TYR A 40 6.45 -0.38 3.29
N ILE A 41 7.19 -0.94 4.25
CA ILE A 41 6.76 -2.07 5.08
C ILE A 41 5.83 -1.57 6.19
N VAL A 42 6.14 -0.43 6.81
CA VAL A 42 5.31 0.17 7.87
C VAL A 42 3.92 0.53 7.34
N ALA A 43 3.79 0.90 6.06
CA ALA A 43 2.50 1.15 5.41
C ALA A 43 1.56 -0.06 5.49
N LEU A 44 2.08 -1.29 5.56
CA LEU A 44 1.25 -2.50 5.64
C LEU A 44 0.47 -2.58 6.96
N ILE A 45 0.99 -1.99 8.05
CA ILE A 45 0.39 -2.10 9.38
C ILE A 45 -1.00 -1.42 9.43
N PRO A 46 -1.14 -0.10 9.16
CA PRO A 46 -2.45 0.54 9.16
C PRO A 46 -3.41 -0.07 8.13
N ILE A 47 -2.87 -0.52 6.98
CA ILE A 47 -3.68 -1.09 5.88
C ILE A 47 -4.30 -2.43 6.28
N ASN A 48 -3.53 -3.34 6.87
CA ASN A 48 -4.09 -4.63 7.30
C ASN A 48 -5.03 -4.47 8.49
N VAL A 49 -4.85 -3.44 9.33
CA VAL A 49 -5.83 -3.09 10.37
C VAL A 49 -7.13 -2.55 9.75
N LEU A 50 -7.06 -1.70 8.72
CA LEU A 50 -8.26 -1.25 8.00
C LEU A 50 -9.02 -2.45 7.39
N TRP A 51 -8.30 -3.42 6.83
CA TRP A 51 -8.91 -4.63 6.29
C TRP A 51 -9.56 -5.49 7.39
N PHE A 52 -8.88 -5.65 8.53
CA PHE A 52 -9.43 -6.34 9.70
C PHE A 52 -10.71 -5.68 10.22
N LEU A 53 -10.78 -4.35 10.17
CA LEU A 53 -11.97 -3.56 10.52
C LEU A 53 -13.09 -3.61 9.46
N GLN A 54 -12.98 -4.49 8.46
CA GLN A 54 -13.95 -4.69 7.38
C GLN A 54 -14.19 -3.43 6.52
N VAL A 55 -13.18 -2.56 6.41
CA VAL A 55 -13.20 -1.55 5.36
C VAL A 55 -13.14 -2.25 4.01
N ASP A 56 -13.87 -1.70 3.05
CA ASP A 56 -13.95 -2.25 1.70
C ASP A 56 -12.57 -2.57 1.15
N VAL A 57 -12.37 -3.83 0.73
CA VAL A 57 -11.06 -4.36 0.34
C VAL A 57 -10.47 -3.57 -0.82
N LEU A 58 -11.28 -3.14 -1.79
CA LEU A 58 -10.81 -2.27 -2.87
C LEU A 58 -10.29 -0.93 -2.33
N GLY A 59 -10.99 -0.36 -1.34
CA GLY A 59 -10.57 0.86 -0.64
C GLY A 59 -9.27 0.67 0.13
N VAL A 60 -9.10 -0.47 0.82
CA VAL A 60 -7.86 -0.83 1.52
C VAL A 60 -6.67 -0.84 0.56
N TYR A 61 -6.79 -1.52 -0.58
CA TYR A 61 -5.73 -1.56 -1.59
C TYR A 61 -5.48 -0.20 -2.25
N LEU A 62 -6.54 0.59 -2.49
CA LEU A 62 -6.40 1.95 -3.00
C LEU A 62 -5.56 2.81 -2.04
N VAL A 63 -5.88 2.78 -0.74
CA VAL A 63 -5.11 3.54 0.26
C VAL A 63 -3.67 3.03 0.32
N LEU A 64 -3.43 1.72 0.31
CA LEU A 64 -2.09 1.14 0.29
C LEU A 64 -1.26 1.69 -0.88
N PHE A 65 -1.84 1.72 -2.08
CA PHE A 65 -1.16 2.20 -3.27
C PHE A 65 -0.85 3.70 -3.17
N ILE A 66 -1.77 4.50 -2.62
CA ILE A 66 -1.54 5.92 -2.35
C ILE A 66 -0.37 6.10 -1.37
N LEU A 67 -0.31 5.32 -0.29
CA LEU A 67 0.79 5.38 0.68
C LEU A 67 2.14 5.05 0.02
N TRP A 68 2.19 3.99 -0.80
CA TRP A 68 3.40 3.65 -1.55
C TRP A 68 3.79 4.69 -2.59
N ILE A 69 2.83 5.34 -3.24
CA ILE A 69 3.10 6.49 -4.11
C ILE A 69 3.75 7.62 -3.32
N PHE A 70 3.26 7.94 -2.12
CA PHE A 70 3.91 8.96 -1.28
C PHE A 70 5.33 8.56 -0.88
N CYS A 71 5.58 7.29 -0.56
CA CYS A 71 6.94 6.79 -0.32
C CYS A 71 7.83 6.97 -1.56
N LEU A 72 7.36 6.58 -2.75
CA LEU A 72 8.10 6.74 -4.01
C LEU A 72 8.35 8.20 -4.34
N LEU A 73 7.35 9.06 -4.23
CA LEU A 73 7.52 10.50 -4.49
C LEU A 73 8.55 11.11 -3.55
N ARG A 74 8.52 10.73 -2.27
CA ARG A 74 9.54 11.14 -1.30
C ARG A 74 10.93 10.61 -1.69
N ASP A 75 11.06 9.35 -2.07
CA ASP A 75 12.37 8.76 -2.32
C ASP A 75 12.99 9.19 -3.66
N LEU A 76 12.16 9.49 -4.66
CA LEU A 76 12.59 9.92 -6.00
C LEU A 76 12.78 11.43 -6.13
N TYR A 77 11.89 12.22 -5.51
CA TYR A 77 11.85 13.68 -5.65
C TYR A 77 12.05 14.43 -4.33
N GLY A 78 12.23 13.72 -3.21
CA GLY A 78 12.40 14.34 -1.90
C GLY A 78 13.67 15.16 -1.79
N VAL A 79 13.66 16.09 -0.84
CA VAL A 79 14.70 17.09 -0.58
C VAL A 79 15.90 16.50 0.17
N THR A 80 16.32 15.27 -0.16
CA THR A 80 17.58 14.72 0.32
C THR A 80 18.70 15.16 -0.62
N LYS A 81 19.80 15.66 -0.05
CA LYS A 81 20.98 16.10 -0.80
C LYS A 81 21.66 14.96 -1.57
N GLU A 82 21.48 13.73 -1.07
CA GLU A 82 21.91 12.50 -1.73
C GLU A 82 20.67 11.86 -2.35
N LYS A 83 20.74 11.57 -3.66
CA LYS A 83 19.73 10.78 -4.34
C LYS A 83 19.85 9.35 -3.82
N LYS A 84 18.73 8.80 -3.37
CA LYS A 84 18.66 7.38 -3.00
C LYS A 84 18.88 6.53 -4.25
N GLU A 85 19.58 5.42 -4.07
CA GLU A 85 19.73 4.43 -5.14
C GLU A 85 18.36 3.86 -5.51
N ILE A 86 17.98 3.99 -6.78
CA ILE A 86 16.66 3.54 -7.28
C ILE A 86 16.52 2.02 -7.08
N ASN A 87 17.60 1.27 -7.24
CA ASN A 87 17.63 -0.17 -6.98
C ASN A 87 17.19 -0.51 -5.55
N ASP A 88 17.64 0.23 -4.54
CA ASP A 88 17.23 0.04 -3.15
C ASP A 88 15.75 0.42 -2.95
N VAL A 89 15.31 1.54 -3.52
CA VAL A 89 13.88 1.96 -3.45
C VAL A 89 12.97 0.85 -3.98
N VAL A 90 13.30 0.32 -5.17
CA VAL A 90 12.53 -0.74 -5.83
C VAL A 90 12.60 -2.04 -5.05
N LEU A 91 13.77 -2.38 -4.50
CA LEU A 91 13.95 -3.57 -3.65
C LEU A 91 12.99 -3.55 -2.46
N TYR A 92 12.90 -2.44 -1.73
CA TYR A 92 12.02 -2.33 -0.56
C TYR A 92 10.53 -2.29 -0.94
N LEU A 93 10.18 -1.71 -2.10
CA LEU A 93 8.82 -1.78 -2.61
C LEU A 93 8.43 -3.23 -2.95
N ILE A 94 9.29 -3.96 -3.67
CA ILE A 94 9.07 -5.37 -4.02
C ILE A 94 8.95 -6.20 -2.74
N LEU A 95 9.82 -5.97 -1.76
CA LEU A 95 9.75 -6.64 -0.47
C LEU A 95 8.41 -6.38 0.23
N ALA A 96 7.92 -5.13 0.25
CA ALA A 96 6.62 -4.80 0.83
C ALA A 96 5.46 -5.47 0.07
N ILE A 97 5.53 -5.57 -1.26
CA ILE A 97 4.55 -6.30 -2.08
C ILE A 97 4.54 -7.80 -1.71
N ILE A 98 5.71 -8.43 -1.58
CA ILE A 98 5.83 -9.85 -1.21
C ILE A 98 5.26 -10.08 0.20
N ILE A 99 5.56 -9.20 1.15
CA ILE A 99 4.99 -9.29 2.51
C ILE A 99 3.46 -9.14 2.43
N GLN A 100 2.93 -8.17 1.68
CA GLN A 100 1.48 -8.01 1.55
C GLN A 100 0.82 -9.23 0.91
N LEU A 101 1.40 -9.80 -0.15
CA LEU A 101 0.92 -11.06 -0.74
C LEU A 101 0.92 -12.20 0.27
N THR A 102 1.96 -12.29 1.11
CA THR A 102 2.00 -13.30 2.18
C THR A 102 0.85 -13.09 3.18
N LEU A 103 0.59 -11.83 3.55
CA LEU A 103 -0.51 -11.49 4.47
C LEU A 103 -1.88 -11.79 3.86
N THR A 104 -2.06 -11.62 2.55
CA THR A 104 -3.33 -11.92 1.87
C THR A 104 -3.62 -13.41 1.74
N ALA A 105 -2.60 -14.27 1.91
CA ALA A 105 -2.81 -15.71 2.06
C ALA A 105 -3.13 -16.09 3.51
N ILE A 106 -2.42 -15.53 4.49
CA ILE A 106 -2.49 -15.98 5.89
C ILE A 106 -3.66 -15.37 6.66
N LEU A 107 -3.88 -14.05 6.55
CA LEU A 107 -4.85 -13.35 7.38
C LEU A 107 -6.30 -13.80 7.12
N PRO A 108 -6.76 -13.91 5.85
CA PRO A 108 -8.12 -14.35 5.59
C PRO A 108 -8.38 -15.79 6.02
N GLU A 109 -7.39 -16.68 5.93
CA GLU A 109 -7.53 -18.04 6.44
C GLU A 109 -7.62 -18.12 7.96
N SER A 110 -7.03 -17.15 8.65
CA SER A 110 -7.10 -17.08 10.12
C SER A 110 -8.35 -16.34 10.61
N ILE A 111 -8.92 -15.47 9.77
CA ILE A 111 -10.00 -14.54 10.12
C ILE A 111 -10.99 -14.48 8.96
N ASP A 112 -12.06 -15.27 9.04
CA ASP A 112 -13.03 -15.43 7.93
C ASP A 112 -13.70 -14.12 7.50
N THR A 113 -13.84 -13.14 8.40
CA THR A 113 -14.41 -11.84 8.05
C THR A 113 -13.58 -11.05 7.05
N MET A 114 -12.29 -11.36 6.89
CA MET A 114 -11.42 -10.72 5.90
C MET A 114 -11.60 -11.33 4.50
N LYS A 115 -12.35 -12.44 4.36
CA LYS A 115 -12.69 -13.04 3.06
C LYS A 115 -13.80 -12.28 2.32
N THR A 116 -14.51 -11.38 2.98
CA THR A 116 -15.59 -10.59 2.37
C THR A 116 -15.10 -9.82 1.14
N ASN A 117 -15.82 -9.94 0.02
CA ASN A 117 -15.51 -9.31 -1.27
C ASN A 117 -14.15 -9.70 -1.86
N THR A 118 -13.59 -10.82 -1.43
CA THR A 118 -12.35 -11.39 -1.99
C THR A 118 -12.62 -12.75 -2.61
N THR A 119 -11.81 -13.09 -3.60
CA THR A 119 -11.83 -14.40 -4.25
C THR A 119 -10.43 -15.03 -4.17
N PRO A 120 -10.33 -16.35 -3.91
CA PRO A 120 -9.04 -17.01 -3.86
C PRO A 120 -8.47 -17.19 -5.27
N TYR A 121 -7.34 -16.55 -5.52
CA TYR A 121 -6.46 -16.86 -6.66
C TYR A 121 -5.32 -17.75 -6.16
N TRP A 122 -5.46 -19.06 -6.39
CA TRP A 122 -4.63 -20.11 -5.79
C TRP A 122 -4.67 -20.07 -4.26
N PHE A 123 -3.69 -19.41 -3.64
CA PHE A 123 -3.57 -19.28 -2.18
C PHE A 123 -3.80 -17.84 -1.70
N PHE A 124 -3.93 -16.87 -2.61
CA PHE A 124 -4.00 -15.45 -2.28
C PHE A 124 -5.44 -14.96 -2.40
N TYR A 125 -5.96 -14.36 -1.35
CA TYR A 125 -7.26 -13.67 -1.41
C TYR A 125 -7.06 -12.27 -1.96
N LEU A 126 -7.64 -11.99 -3.12
CA LEU A 126 -7.58 -10.69 -3.79
C LEU A 126 -8.99 -10.12 -3.99
N PRO A 127 -9.14 -8.79 -4.15
CA PRO A 127 -10.43 -8.15 -4.41
C PRO A 127 -11.14 -8.77 -5.62
N ASP A 128 -12.38 -9.22 -5.42
CA ASP A 128 -13.22 -9.76 -6.50
C ASP A 128 -14.02 -8.65 -7.18
N THR A 129 -13.38 -7.94 -8.11
CA THR A 129 -13.97 -6.71 -8.67
C THR A 129 -14.85 -6.93 -9.89
N TYR A 130 -14.82 -8.12 -10.49
CA TYR A 130 -15.53 -8.40 -11.75
C TYR A 130 -16.32 -9.69 -11.68
N THR A 131 -17.54 -9.61 -12.19
CA THR A 131 -18.39 -10.77 -12.48
C THR A 131 -17.79 -11.65 -13.58
N SER A 132 -18.30 -12.88 -13.70
CA SER A 132 -17.94 -13.84 -14.76
C SER A 132 -18.19 -13.35 -16.19
N VAL A 133 -18.97 -12.29 -16.37
CA VAL A 133 -19.25 -11.63 -17.67
C VAL A 133 -18.50 -10.30 -17.82
N PHE A 134 -17.47 -10.06 -17.00
CA PHE A 134 -16.62 -8.85 -17.00
C PHE A 134 -17.35 -7.54 -16.67
N GLY A 135 -18.55 -7.61 -16.09
CA GLY A 135 -19.20 -6.46 -15.43
C GLY A 135 -18.61 -6.20 -14.04
N LEU A 136 -18.77 -4.98 -13.51
CA LEU A 136 -18.37 -4.65 -12.13
C LEU A 136 -19.29 -5.35 -11.13
N GLU A 137 -18.70 -5.87 -10.05
CA GLU A 137 -19.46 -6.44 -8.94
C GLU A 137 -20.33 -5.39 -8.23
N SER A 138 -21.45 -5.82 -7.65
CA SER A 138 -22.45 -4.89 -7.06
C SER A 138 -21.94 -4.08 -5.88
N TRP A 139 -20.94 -4.59 -5.16
CA TRP A 139 -20.30 -3.91 -4.04
C TRP A 139 -19.26 -2.88 -4.49
N VAL A 140 -18.80 -2.96 -5.74
CA VAL A 140 -17.72 -2.11 -6.27
C VAL A 140 -18.27 -0.75 -6.68
N ASN A 141 -17.76 0.30 -6.05
CA ASN A 141 -18.02 1.67 -6.50
C ASN A 141 -17.23 1.97 -7.79
N PRO A 142 -17.87 2.35 -8.92
CA PRO A 142 -17.19 2.61 -10.18
C PRO A 142 -16.12 3.72 -10.11
N THR A 143 -16.38 4.77 -9.32
CA THR A 143 -15.42 5.87 -9.12
C THR A 143 -14.20 5.39 -8.35
N MET A 144 -14.38 4.52 -7.35
CA MET A 144 -13.28 3.92 -6.60
C MET A 144 -12.45 2.99 -7.50
N MET A 145 -13.11 2.19 -8.34
CA MET A 145 -12.40 1.32 -9.29
C MET A 145 -11.60 2.12 -10.32
N PHE A 146 -12.14 3.24 -10.81
CA PHE A 146 -11.38 4.16 -11.66
C PHE A 146 -10.16 4.75 -10.92
N ALA A 147 -10.35 5.25 -9.70
CA ALA A 147 -9.27 5.78 -8.88
C ALA A 147 -8.18 4.71 -8.62
N PHE A 148 -8.58 3.46 -8.36
CA PHE A 148 -7.65 2.34 -8.19
C PHE A 148 -6.82 2.10 -9.44
N ARG A 149 -7.45 2.04 -10.63
CA ARG A 149 -6.72 1.85 -11.90
C ARG A 149 -5.74 2.99 -12.18
N VAL A 150 -6.15 4.24 -11.97
CA VAL A 150 -5.26 5.41 -12.13
C VAL A 150 -4.09 5.34 -11.16
N THR A 151 -4.36 5.05 -9.88
CA THR A 151 -3.34 4.95 -8.83
C THR A 151 -2.35 3.82 -9.11
N ALA A 152 -2.84 2.64 -9.51
CA ALA A 152 -2.01 1.51 -9.91
C ALA A 152 -1.11 1.86 -11.11
N SER A 153 -1.66 2.54 -12.11
CA SER A 153 -0.91 2.97 -13.29
C SER A 153 0.17 3.99 -12.93
N LEU A 154 -0.14 4.93 -12.03
CA LEU A 154 0.81 5.91 -11.52
C LEU A 154 1.93 5.25 -10.72
N LEU A 155 1.60 4.29 -9.85
CA LEU A 155 2.59 3.53 -9.08
C LEU A 155 3.58 2.82 -10.02
N ILE A 156 3.07 2.12 -11.04
CA ILE A 156 3.91 1.44 -12.04
C ILE A 156 4.79 2.45 -12.79
N GLY A 157 4.22 3.58 -13.23
CA GLY A 157 4.97 4.64 -13.91
C GLY A 157 6.09 5.21 -13.05
N LEU A 158 5.83 5.46 -11.76
CA LEU A 158 6.81 5.96 -10.80
C LEU A 158 7.93 4.94 -10.51
N VAL A 159 7.70 3.65 -10.72
CA VAL A 159 8.75 2.62 -10.58
C VAL A 159 9.56 2.50 -11.88
N ILE A 160 8.90 2.40 -13.03
CA ILE A 160 9.56 2.12 -14.31
C ILE A 160 10.35 3.33 -14.82
N VAL A 161 9.79 4.55 -14.73
CA VAL A 161 10.44 5.74 -15.33
C VAL A 161 11.83 6.00 -14.71
N PRO A 162 12.00 6.01 -13.37
CA PRO A 162 13.32 6.18 -12.77
C PRO A 162 14.28 5.06 -13.14
N LEU A 163 13.84 3.79 -13.13
CA LEU A 163 14.67 2.65 -13.53
C LEU A 163 15.22 2.81 -14.96
N LEU A 164 14.38 3.27 -15.91
CA LEU A 164 14.81 3.52 -17.28
C LEU A 164 15.79 4.70 -17.41
N VAL A 165 15.67 5.72 -16.56
CA VAL A 165 16.60 6.85 -16.53
C VAL A 165 17.95 6.41 -15.95
N ASP A 166 17.95 5.58 -14.92
CA ASP A 166 19.14 5.03 -14.28
C ASP A 166 19.95 4.19 -15.27
N LEU A 167 19.30 3.25 -15.97
CA LEU A 167 19.91 2.41 -17.00
C LEU A 167 20.50 3.20 -18.18
N LYS A 168 19.96 4.38 -18.50
CA LYS A 168 20.48 5.24 -19.57
C LYS A 168 21.65 6.12 -19.15
N GLY A 169 21.85 6.30 -17.84
CA GLY A 169 22.94 7.09 -17.29
C GLY A 169 24.22 6.29 -17.05
N GLU A 170 24.20 4.98 -17.31
CA GLU A 170 25.36 4.07 -17.19
C GLU A 170 26.21 3.98 -18.48
N ASP A 171 25.86 4.74 -19.54
CA ASP A 171 26.68 4.97 -20.74
C ASP A 171 27.51 6.26 -20.63
#